data_AF-A0A1J7C494-F1
#
_entry.id   AF-A0A1J7C494-F1
#
_cell.length_a   1.000
_cell.length_b   1.000
_cell.length_c   1.000
_cell.angle_alpha   90.00
_cell.angle_beta   90.00
_cell.angle_gamma   90.00
#
_symmetry.space_group_name_H-M   'P 1'
#
loop_
_entity.id
_entity.type
_entity.pdbx_description
1 polymer ?
#
loop_
_entity_poly.entity_id
_entity_poly.type
_entity_poly.pdbx_seq_one_letter_code
_entity_poly.pdbx_strand_id
1 'polypeptide(L)'
;MTTFTQHWQQLHWDDVGMRIHSQTAADVERALAADNPGPEEMMALAYLEPLAQRAQRLTRRRFGNTINFYLPLYLSNLCANDCTYYGFSMSNRIRRKTLDEREILSECRAKGIDNVLLVTGEHKSKGKRPM
;
A
#
# COMPACT_ATOMS: atom_id res chain seq x y z
N MET A 1 -19.45 -12.69 16.38
CA MET A 1 -18.65 -11.94 15.39
C MET A 1 -18.37 -12.87 14.22
N THR A 2 -18.72 -12.48 13.01
CA THR A 2 -18.33 -13.20 11.79
C THR A 2 -16.84 -13.02 11.56
N THR A 3 -16.15 -14.08 11.15
CA THR A 3 -14.73 -13.99 10.75
C THR A 3 -14.62 -13.36 9.35
N PHE A 4 -13.44 -12.84 9.00
CA PHE A 4 -13.18 -12.36 7.65
C PHE A 4 -13.48 -13.43 6.60
N THR A 5 -13.06 -14.67 6.84
CA THR A 5 -13.30 -15.80 5.91
C THR A 5 -14.79 -16.06 5.70
N GLN A 6 -15.59 -16.00 6.76
CA GLN A 6 -17.04 -16.18 6.67
C GLN A 6 -17.69 -15.07 5.84
N HIS A 7 -17.25 -13.82 6.01
CA HIS A 7 -17.73 -12.72 5.20
C HIS A 7 -17.28 -12.84 3.74
N TRP A 8 -16.02 -13.20 3.50
CA TRP A 8 -15.46 -13.40 2.16
C TRP A 8 -16.22 -14.46 1.37
N GLN A 9 -16.60 -15.56 2.01
CA GLN A 9 -17.37 -16.65 1.40
C GLN A 9 -18.80 -16.24 1.02
N GLN A 10 -19.33 -15.16 1.61
CA GLN A 10 -20.65 -14.62 1.27
C GLN A 10 -20.63 -13.71 0.03
N LEU A 11 -19.44 -13.33 -0.46
CA LEU A 11 -19.32 -12.46 -1.61
C LEU A 11 -19.51 -13.25 -2.92
N HIS A 12 -20.56 -12.89 -3.65
CA HIS A 12 -20.81 -13.39 -5.00
C HIS A 12 -20.08 -12.50 -6.02
N TRP A 13 -18.90 -12.95 -6.45
CA TRP A 13 -18.00 -12.15 -7.29
C TRP A 13 -18.60 -11.78 -8.66
N ASP A 14 -19.38 -12.68 -9.25
CA ASP A 14 -20.06 -12.40 -10.52
C ASP A 14 -21.10 -11.29 -10.37
N ASP A 15 -21.86 -11.30 -9.27
CA ASP A 15 -22.84 -10.24 -8.97
C ASP A 15 -22.15 -8.90 -8.72
N VAL A 16 -21.04 -8.89 -7.98
CA VAL A 16 -20.25 -7.67 -7.76
C VAL A 16 -19.72 -7.13 -9.09
N GLY A 17 -19.19 -8.00 -9.96
CA GLY A 17 -18.72 -7.62 -11.29
C GLY A 17 -19.84 -7.02 -12.14
N MET A 18 -21.00 -7.68 -12.21
CA MET A 18 -22.17 -7.17 -12.93
C MET A 18 -22.60 -5.79 -12.43
N ARG A 19 -22.61 -5.58 -11.11
CA ARG A 19 -22.98 -4.30 -10.50
C ARG A 19 -21.99 -3.19 -10.83
N ILE A 20 -20.69 -3.46 -10.84
CA ILE A 20 -19.67 -2.49 -11.26
C ILE A 20 -19.87 -2.12 -12.73
N HIS A 21 -20.10 -3.11 -13.59
CA HIS A 21 -20.28 -2.88 -15.02
C HIS A 21 -21.62 -2.23 -15.39
N SER A 22 -22.64 -2.33 -14.53
CA SER A 22 -23.95 -1.72 -14.73
C SER A 22 -24.05 -0.27 -14.25
N GLN A 23 -22.99 0.29 -13.65
CA GLN A 23 -23.03 1.66 -13.15
C GLN A 23 -23.23 2.67 -14.29
N THR A 24 -24.07 3.66 -14.03
CA THR A 24 -24.42 4.73 -14.97
C THR A 24 -23.78 6.05 -14.56
N ALA A 25 -23.74 7.02 -15.48
CA ALA A 25 -23.29 8.39 -15.16
C ALA A 25 -24.05 8.99 -13.96
N ALA A 26 -25.34 8.72 -13.83
CA ALA A 26 -26.13 9.18 -12.69
C ALA A 26 -25.65 8.57 -11.36
N ASP A 27 -25.20 7.31 -11.38
CA ASP A 27 -24.65 6.64 -10.20
C ASP A 27 -23.29 7.25 -9.81
N VAL A 28 -22.46 7.59 -10.80
CA VAL A 28 -21.20 8.33 -10.59
C VAL A 28 -21.46 9.66 -9.89
N GLU A 29 -22.41 10.47 -10.39
CA GLU A 29 -22.73 11.77 -9.81
C GLU A 29 -23.24 11.65 -8.37
N ARG A 30 -24.09 10.65 -8.08
CA ARG A 30 -24.55 10.37 -6.71
C ARG A 30 -23.37 9.98 -5.80
N ALA A 31 -22.48 9.11 -6.27
CA ALA A 31 -21.29 8.70 -5.52
C ALA A 31 -20.32 9.87 -5.26
N LEU A 32 -20.12 10.73 -6.26
CA LEU A 32 -19.32 11.96 -6.14
C LEU A 32 -19.93 13.02 -5.22
N ALA A 33 -21.23 12.98 -4.99
CA ALA A 33 -21.93 13.87 -4.05
C ALA A 33 -22.01 13.32 -2.62
N ALA A 34 -21.85 12.00 -2.42
CA ALA A 34 -21.97 11.38 -1.10
C ALA A 34 -20.86 11.86 -0.15
N ASP A 35 -21.17 12.27 1.09
CA ASP A 35 -20.16 12.79 2.02
C ASP A 35 -19.12 11.75 2.45
N ASN A 36 -19.56 10.51 2.65
CA ASN A 36 -18.73 9.38 3.06
C ASN A 36 -19.05 8.14 2.18
N PRO A 37 -18.44 8.04 0.97
CA PRO A 37 -18.73 6.96 0.04
C PRO A 37 -18.33 5.61 0.63
N GLY A 38 -19.26 4.66 0.63
CA GLY A 38 -19.04 3.28 1.05
C GLY A 38 -18.67 2.38 -0.14
N PRO A 39 -18.67 1.05 0.07
CA PRO A 39 -18.38 0.09 -0.99
C PRO A 39 -19.28 0.24 -2.22
N GLU A 40 -20.55 0.59 -2.03
CA GLU A 40 -21.53 0.79 -3.12
C GLU A 40 -21.19 1.99 -3.99
N GLU A 41 -20.97 3.15 -3.38
CA GLU A 41 -20.56 4.36 -4.10
C GLU A 41 -19.21 4.15 -4.77
N MET A 42 -18.29 3.42 -4.12
CA MET A 42 -16.98 3.08 -4.69
C MET A 42 -17.06 2.27 -5.97
N MET A 43 -18.10 1.43 -6.16
CA MET A 43 -18.31 0.71 -7.42
C MET A 43 -18.59 1.66 -8.59
N ALA A 44 -19.17 2.84 -8.30
CA ALA A 44 -19.55 3.83 -9.29
C ALA A 44 -18.51 4.94 -9.51
N LEU A 45 -17.48 5.07 -8.66
CA LEU A 45 -16.55 6.19 -8.76
C LEU A 45 -15.78 6.18 -10.08
N ALA A 46 -16.05 7.21 -10.90
CA ALA A 46 -15.38 7.52 -12.15
C ALA A 46 -15.15 9.03 -12.24
N TYR A 47 -14.81 9.53 -13.43
CA TYR A 47 -14.45 10.93 -13.69
C TYR A 47 -13.23 11.39 -12.89
N LEU A 48 -12.04 11.14 -13.47
CA LEU A 48 -10.75 11.36 -12.81
C LEU A 48 -10.57 12.79 -12.30
N GLU A 49 -10.98 13.80 -13.06
CA GLU A 49 -10.78 15.20 -12.66
C GLU A 49 -11.65 15.60 -11.46
N PRO A 50 -12.99 15.39 -11.46
CA PRO A 50 -13.81 15.56 -10.26
C PRO A 50 -13.31 14.80 -9.03
N LEU A 51 -12.87 13.54 -9.20
CA LEU A 51 -12.27 12.74 -8.14
C LEU A 51 -10.98 13.36 -7.61
N ALA A 52 -10.08 13.77 -8.50
CA ALA A 52 -8.79 14.37 -8.14
C ALA A 52 -9.00 15.68 -7.36
N GLN A 53 -9.91 16.54 -7.82
CA GLN A 53 -10.24 17.78 -7.12
C GLN A 53 -10.85 17.51 -5.75
N ARG A 54 -11.77 16.53 -5.64
CA ARG A 54 -12.37 16.15 -4.36
C ARG A 54 -11.32 15.58 -3.39
N ALA A 55 -10.48 14.66 -3.85
CA ALA A 55 -9.39 14.09 -3.07
C ALA A 55 -8.43 15.18 -2.60
N GLN A 56 -8.05 16.12 -3.47
CA GLN A 56 -7.18 17.25 -3.10
C GLN A 56 -7.82 18.13 -2.01
N ARG A 57 -9.11 18.47 -2.13
CA ARG A 57 -9.82 19.26 -1.10
C ARG A 57 -9.85 18.54 0.24
N LEU A 58 -10.17 17.24 0.25
CA LEU A 58 -10.22 16.42 1.46
C LEU A 58 -8.83 16.30 2.12
N THR A 59 -7.79 16.03 1.33
CA THR A 59 -6.40 15.97 1.80
C THR A 59 -5.98 17.29 2.41
N ARG A 60 -6.24 18.43 1.75
CA ARG A 60 -5.89 19.76 2.27
C ARG A 60 -6.67 20.12 3.54
N ARG A 61 -7.95 19.75 3.63
CA ARG A 61 -8.75 19.94 4.84
C ARG A 61 -8.15 19.21 6.04
N ARG A 62 -7.54 18.03 5.82
CA ARG A 62 -6.98 17.19 6.89
C ARG A 62 -5.51 17.49 7.19
N PHE A 63 -4.70 17.76 6.18
CA PHE A 63 -3.24 17.82 6.28
C PHE A 63 -2.64 19.18 5.88
N GLY A 64 -3.47 20.14 5.48
CA GLY A 64 -2.99 21.42 4.94
C GLY A 64 -2.24 21.25 3.63
N ASN A 65 -1.22 22.09 3.43
CA ASN A 65 -0.35 22.03 2.25
C ASN A 65 0.97 21.29 2.50
N THR A 66 1.10 20.63 3.66
CA THR A 66 2.35 19.97 4.06
C THR A 66 2.58 18.70 3.25
N ILE A 67 3.78 18.56 2.70
CA ILE A 67 4.25 17.34 2.05
C ILE A 67 5.32 16.71 2.95
N ASN A 68 5.04 15.52 3.46
CA ASN A 68 5.97 14.77 4.30
C ASN A 68 6.89 13.91 3.44
N PHE A 69 8.19 13.99 3.69
CA PHE A 69 9.19 13.14 3.05
C PHE A 69 9.76 12.15 4.04
N TYR A 70 10.02 10.93 3.56
CA TYR A 70 10.74 9.89 4.27
C TYR A 70 11.74 9.24 3.32
N LEU A 71 12.86 8.80 3.89
CA LEU A 71 13.84 8.03 3.17
C LEU A 71 13.61 6.53 3.45
N PRO A 72 13.29 5.69 2.45
CA PRO A 72 13.27 4.26 2.65
C PRO A 72 14.69 3.71 2.77
N LEU A 73 14.97 2.97 3.84
CA LEU A 73 16.22 2.23 4.05
C LEU A 73 15.95 0.72 4.06
N TYR A 74 16.43 0.04 3.02
CA TYR A 74 16.33 -1.41 2.91
C TYR A 74 17.42 -2.08 3.74
N LEU A 75 17.04 -2.69 4.86
CA LEU A 75 17.97 -3.38 5.76
C LEU A 75 18.34 -4.77 5.26
N SER A 76 17.41 -5.44 4.57
CA SER A 76 17.63 -6.78 4.01
C SER A 76 16.74 -7.03 2.81
N ASN A 77 17.32 -7.68 1.79
CA ASN A 77 16.58 -8.19 0.64
C ASN A 77 16.34 -9.72 0.72
N LEU A 78 16.54 -10.33 1.90
CA LEU A 78 16.15 -11.72 2.14
C LEU A 78 14.65 -11.79 2.41
N CYS A 79 13.93 -12.60 1.63
CA CYS A 79 12.52 -12.87 1.83
C CYS A 79 12.26 -14.37 1.64
N ALA A 80 11.48 -14.96 2.54
CA ALA A 80 11.03 -16.35 2.46
C ALA A 80 9.71 -16.50 1.67
N ASN A 81 9.01 -15.40 1.41
CA ASN A 81 7.75 -15.43 0.68
C ASN A 81 7.96 -15.51 -0.83
N ASP A 82 7.01 -16.14 -1.53
CA ASP A 82 7.00 -16.25 -2.99
C ASP A 82 5.93 -15.34 -3.62
N CYS A 83 6.08 -14.03 -3.42
CA CYS A 83 5.13 -13.06 -3.96
C CYS A 83 5.41 -12.81 -5.45
N THR A 84 4.40 -13.06 -6.30
CA THR A 84 4.51 -12.97 -7.78
C THR A 84 4.88 -11.59 -8.31
N TYR A 85 4.61 -10.54 -7.55
CA TYR A 85 4.88 -9.14 -7.92
C TYR A 85 6.14 -8.56 -7.25
N TYR A 86 6.84 -9.32 -6.41
CA TYR A 86 7.90 -8.79 -5.56
C TYR A 86 9.30 -9.16 -6.05
N GLY A 87 10.14 -8.16 -6.30
CA GLY A 87 11.50 -8.35 -6.81
C GLY A 87 12.41 -9.16 -5.88
N PHE A 88 12.19 -9.13 -4.55
CA PHE A 88 12.93 -9.94 -3.58
C PHE A 88 12.23 -11.25 -3.23
N SER A 89 11.22 -11.68 -4.00
CA SER A 89 10.61 -13.01 -3.86
C SER A 89 11.66 -14.11 -3.72
N MET A 90 11.42 -15.13 -2.90
CA MET A 90 12.36 -16.22 -2.63
C MET A 90 12.83 -16.91 -3.91
N SER A 91 11.92 -17.10 -4.87
CA SER A 91 12.17 -17.78 -6.14
C SER A 91 13.09 -16.99 -7.09
N ASN A 92 13.29 -15.69 -6.85
CA ASN A 92 14.17 -14.86 -7.67
C ASN A 92 15.64 -15.10 -7.34
N ARG A 93 16.44 -15.43 -8.37
CA ARG A 93 17.90 -15.62 -8.27
C ARG A 93 18.63 -14.28 -8.31
N ILE A 94 18.66 -13.60 -7.17
CA ILE A 94 19.38 -12.34 -6.97
C ILE A 94 20.42 -12.47 -5.85
N ARG A 95 21.42 -11.57 -5.83
CA ARG A 95 22.36 -11.49 -4.71
C ARG A 95 21.62 -11.06 -3.45
N ARG A 96 21.68 -11.88 -2.41
CA ARG A 96 21.05 -11.61 -1.12
C ARG A 96 22.02 -10.89 -0.17
N LYS A 97 21.53 -9.91 0.57
CA LYS A 97 22.27 -9.08 1.52
C LYS A 97 21.35 -8.65 2.67
N THR A 98 21.90 -8.74 3.87
CA THR A 98 21.44 -8.02 5.06
C THR A 98 22.55 -7.05 5.43
N LEU A 99 22.20 -5.79 5.64
CA LEU A 99 23.17 -4.78 6.07
C LEU A 99 23.63 -5.07 7.50
N ASP A 100 24.92 -4.88 7.76
CA ASP A 100 25.44 -4.83 9.13
C ASP A 100 25.27 -3.44 9.77
N GLU A 101 25.57 -3.34 11.07
CA GLU A 101 25.42 -2.08 11.82
C GLU A 101 26.27 -0.94 11.25
N ARG A 102 27.48 -1.22 10.76
CA ARG A 102 28.37 -0.21 10.19
C ARG A 102 27.81 0.30 8.87
N GLU A 103 27.32 -0.61 8.03
CA GLU A 103 26.66 -0.28 6.76
C GLU A 103 25.39 0.55 7.00
N ILE A 104 24.56 0.19 7.98
CA ILE A 104 23.36 0.95 8.36
C ILE A 104 23.73 2.38 8.78
N LEU A 105 24.71 2.53 9.67
CA LEU A 105 25.16 3.84 10.14
C LEU A 105 25.74 4.70 9.01
N SER A 106 26.43 4.08 8.05
CA SER A 106 26.94 4.75 6.87
C SER A 106 25.81 5.27 5.97
N GLU A 107 24.80 4.45 5.71
CA GLU A 107 23.64 4.83 4.87
C GLU A 107 22.81 5.95 5.52
N CYS A 108 22.62 5.92 6.84
CA CYS A 108 21.87 6.94 7.57
C CYS A 108 22.55 8.32 7.57
N ARG A 109 23.87 8.38 7.68
CA ARG A 109 24.62 9.65 7.78
C ARG A 109 24.62 10.46 6.48
N ALA A 110 24.39 9.81 5.33
CA ALA A 110 24.66 10.41 4.02
C ALA A 110 23.50 11.26 3.44
N LYS A 111 22.35 11.39 4.12
CA LYS A 111 21.09 11.66 3.39
C LYS A 111 20.24 12.85 3.85
N GLY A 112 20.63 13.60 4.89
CA GLY A 112 20.02 14.91 5.22
C GLY A 112 18.50 14.92 5.40
N ILE A 113 17.90 13.77 5.73
CA ILE A 113 16.46 13.56 5.94
C ILE A 113 16.27 13.04 7.37
N ASP A 114 15.35 13.65 8.12
CA ASP A 114 15.11 13.31 9.53
C ASP A 114 14.26 12.06 9.73
N ASN A 115 13.44 11.70 8.74
CA ASN A 115 12.51 10.58 8.81
C ASN A 115 12.98 9.42 7.93
N VAL A 116 13.37 8.31 8.56
CA VAL A 116 13.78 7.07 7.86
C VAL A 116 12.70 6.01 8.01
N LEU A 117 12.27 5.43 6.89
CA LEU A 117 11.38 4.28 6.85
C LEU A 117 12.20 3.00 6.68
N LEU A 118 12.25 2.17 7.71
CA LEU A 118 12.96 0.89 7.66
C LEU A 118 12.14 -0.14 6.90
N VAL A 119 12.76 -0.77 5.91
CA VAL A 119 12.12 -1.78 5.05
C VAL A 119 12.98 -3.05 5.04
N THR A 120 12.35 -4.21 5.18
CA THR A 120 13.03 -5.51 5.14
C THR A 120 12.15 -6.55 4.48
N GLY A 121 12.75 -7.52 3.81
CA GLY A 121 12.04 -8.75 3.47
C GLY A 121 11.69 -9.56 4.73
N GLU A 122 10.65 -10.40 4.61
CA GLU A 122 10.24 -11.29 5.68
C GLU A 122 11.07 -12.57 5.62
N HIS A 123 12.04 -12.73 6.51
CA HIS A 123 12.81 -13.95 6.60
C HIS A 123 13.10 -14.27 8.07
N LYS A 124 12.88 -15.53 8.45
CA LYS A 124 13.26 -16.03 9.79
C LYS A 124 14.77 -16.18 9.85
N SER A 125 15.49 -15.13 10.20
CA SER A 125 16.88 -15.29 10.63
C SER A 125 16.88 -15.90 12.03
N LYS A 126 17.41 -17.13 12.19
CA LYS A 126 18.04 -17.49 13.47
C LYS A 126 19.15 -16.46 13.65
N GLY A 127 18.98 -15.53 14.58
CA GLY A 127 19.97 -14.48 14.86
C GLY A 127 21.34 -15.08 15.13
N LYS A 128 22.14 -15.25 14.09
CA LYS A 128 23.58 -15.30 14.21
C LYS A 128 24.03 -13.86 14.10
N ARG A 129 24.25 -13.25 15.25
CA ARG A 129 25.14 -12.10 15.36
C ARG A 129 26.42 -12.45 14.58
N PRO A 130 26.96 -11.55 13.75
CA PRO A 130 28.35 -11.71 13.34
C PRO A 130 29.18 -11.75 14.63
N MET A 131 30.09 -12.72 14.74
CA MET A 131 31.17 -12.65 15.73
C MET A 131 32.04 -11.44 15.44
#